data_AF-A0A8T4R4D2-F1
#
_entry.id   AF-A0A8T4R4D2-F1
#
_cell.length_a   1.000
_cell.length_b   1.000
_cell.length_c   1.000
_cell.angle_alpha   90.00
_cell.angle_beta   90.00
_cell.angle_gamma   90.00
#
_symmetry.space_group_name_H-M   'P 1'
#
loop_
_entity.id
_entity.type
_entity.pdbx_description
1 polymer ?
#
loop_
_entity_poly.entity_id
_entity_poly.type
_entity_poly.pdbx_seq_one_letter_code
_entity_poly.pdbx_strand_id
1 'polypeptide(L)'
;MKFEVHKTSAEEYFKIAEEEDNKLNVEKDEVKKIAFRVVAAQNYFYSIVNLIEAAFAKKLAYHSFSHENRMNKLIETKPLFSNEIVRLYELVDRDQRNKVTYRGENGEKYKNIKRLAKMLMESQ
;
A
#
# COMPACT_ATOMS: atom_id res chain seq x y z
N MET A 1 13.74 -15.08 -3.09
CA MET A 1 12.27 -15.24 -2.95
C MET A 1 11.62 -14.90 -4.28
N LYS A 2 10.57 -15.60 -4.71
CA LYS A 2 10.06 -15.54 -6.09
C LYS A 2 9.01 -14.44 -6.24
N PHE A 3 9.04 -13.69 -7.35
CA PHE A 3 8.06 -12.67 -7.77
C PHE A 3 6.61 -13.07 -7.45
N GLU A 4 6.23 -14.32 -7.75
CA GLU A 4 4.89 -14.86 -7.52
C GLU A 4 4.45 -14.80 -6.06
N VAL A 5 5.35 -14.99 -5.09
CA VAL A 5 4.99 -14.91 -3.65
C VAL A 5 4.51 -13.50 -3.31
N HIS A 6 5.27 -12.49 -3.74
CA HIS A 6 4.91 -11.10 -3.50
C HIS A 6 3.64 -10.69 -4.27
N LYS A 7 3.52 -11.13 -5.53
CA LYS A 7 2.32 -10.85 -6.33
C LYS A 7 1.06 -11.41 -5.67
N THR A 8 1.05 -12.69 -5.32
CA THR A 8 -0.11 -13.34 -4.69
C THR A 8 -0.42 -12.71 -3.34
N SER A 9 0.59 -12.41 -2.50
CA SER A 9 0.36 -11.71 -1.24
C SER A 9 -0.24 -10.32 -1.46
N ALA A 10 0.23 -9.57 -2.48
CA ALA A 10 -0.30 -8.26 -2.79
C ALA A 10 -1.79 -8.30 -3.18
N GLU A 11 -2.18 -9.28 -4.00
CA GLU A 11 -3.57 -9.47 -4.45
C GLU A 11 -4.48 -9.81 -3.27
N GLU A 12 -4.05 -10.71 -2.38
CA GLU A 12 -4.85 -11.09 -1.20
C GLU A 12 -5.02 -9.92 -0.23
N TYR A 13 -3.94 -9.18 0.06
CA TYR A 13 -4.05 -7.98 0.89
C TYR A 13 -4.94 -6.91 0.24
N PHE A 14 -4.86 -6.73 -1.08
CA PHE A 14 -5.71 -5.78 -1.79
C PHE A 14 -7.18 -6.17 -1.68
N LYS A 15 -7.50 -7.45 -1.87
CA LYS A 15 -8.86 -7.98 -1.75
C LYS A 15 -9.43 -7.73 -0.35
N ILE A 16 -8.69 -8.08 0.71
CA ILE A 16 -9.12 -7.82 2.10
C ILE A 16 -9.33 -6.31 2.31
N ALA A 17 -8.45 -5.47 1.77
CA ALA A 17 -8.59 -4.02 1.89
C ALA A 17 -9.89 -3.49 1.25
N GLU A 18 -10.25 -3.94 0.05
CA GLU A 18 -11.52 -3.55 -0.59
C GLU A 18 -12.73 -4.12 0.16
N GLU A 19 -12.66 -5.31 0.73
CA GLU A 19 -13.74 -5.88 1.56
C GLU A 19 -14.01 -5.01 2.80
N GLU A 20 -12.96 -4.57 3.50
CA GLU A 20 -13.06 -3.71 4.68
C GLU A 20 -13.46 -2.27 4.31
N ASP A 21 -13.00 -1.75 3.17
CA ASP A 21 -13.45 -0.46 2.64
C ASP A 21 -14.94 -0.46 2.32
N ASN A 22 -15.46 -1.57 1.76
CA ASN A 22 -16.89 -1.72 1.50
C ASN A 22 -17.69 -1.73 2.81
N LYS A 23 -17.22 -2.42 3.86
CA LYS A 23 -17.84 -2.39 5.20
C LYS A 23 -17.84 -0.98 5.78
N LEU A 24 -16.72 -0.25 5.66
CA LEU A 24 -16.60 1.15 6.08
C LEU A 24 -17.66 2.05 5.41
N ASN A 25 -17.92 1.86 4.11
CA ASN A 25 -18.84 2.71 3.34
C ASN A 25 -20.32 2.55 3.73
N VAL A 26 -20.70 1.40 4.30
CA VAL A 26 -22.09 1.10 4.68
C VAL A 26 -22.34 1.17 6.20
N GLU A 27 -21.28 1.20 7.00
CA GLU A 27 -21.36 1.28 8.45
C GLU A 27 -21.79 2.68 8.92
N LYS A 28 -22.64 2.71 9.96
CA LYS A 28 -23.15 3.93 10.59
C LYS A 28 -22.52 4.21 11.95
N ASP A 29 -22.01 3.18 12.62
CA ASP A 29 -21.30 3.31 13.89
C ASP A 29 -19.89 3.88 13.66
N GLU A 30 -19.62 5.05 14.23
CA GLU A 30 -18.34 5.74 14.04
C GLU A 30 -17.13 4.98 14.61
N VAL A 31 -17.30 4.21 15.70
CA VAL A 31 -16.22 3.40 16.26
C VAL A 31 -15.88 2.25 15.31
N LYS A 32 -16.89 1.59 14.75
CA LYS A 32 -16.68 0.53 13.76
C LYS A 32 -16.12 1.07 12.45
N LYS A 33 -16.55 2.24 11.99
CA LYS A 33 -15.95 2.93 10.82
C LYS A 33 -14.46 3.20 11.06
N ILE A 34 -14.09 3.64 12.25
CA ILE A 34 -12.68 3.84 12.58
C ILE A 34 -11.91 2.51 12.45
N ALA A 35 -12.44 1.43 13.01
CA ALA A 35 -11.81 0.10 12.94
C ALA A 35 -11.69 -0.41 11.49
N PHE A 36 -12.76 -0.39 10.71
CA PHE A 36 -12.75 -0.84 9.31
C PHE A 36 -11.75 -0.07 8.47
N ARG A 37 -11.69 1.25 8.62
CA ARG A 37 -10.71 2.09 7.92
C ARG A 37 -9.27 1.76 8.32
N VAL A 38 -9.01 1.52 9.61
CA VAL A 38 -7.67 1.13 10.09
C VAL A 38 -7.25 -0.19 9.44
N VAL A 39 -8.13 -1.19 9.44
CA VAL A 39 -7.85 -2.50 8.84
C VAL A 39 -7.69 -2.39 7.33
N ALA A 40 -8.57 -1.66 6.64
CA ALA A 40 -8.46 -1.42 5.21
C ALA A 40 -7.14 -0.73 4.85
N ALA A 41 -6.78 0.34 5.56
CA ALA A 41 -5.53 1.08 5.33
C ALA A 41 -4.28 0.23 5.54
N GLN A 42 -4.26 -0.61 6.58
CA GLN A 42 -3.13 -1.52 6.84
C GLN A 42 -2.97 -2.53 5.69
N ASN A 43 -4.08 -3.09 5.20
CA ASN A 43 -4.06 -4.06 4.12
C ASN A 43 -3.70 -3.43 2.77
N TYR A 44 -4.22 -2.23 2.44
CA TYR A 44 -3.74 -1.49 1.27
C TYR A 44 -2.24 -1.24 1.34
N PHE A 45 -1.71 -0.86 2.50
CA PHE A 45 -0.27 -0.65 2.67
C PHE A 45 0.54 -1.93 2.48
N TYR A 46 0.09 -3.07 3.01
CA TYR A 46 0.77 -4.34 2.77
C TYR A 46 0.71 -4.79 1.31
N SER A 47 -0.38 -4.48 0.61
CA SER A 47 -0.47 -4.68 -0.84
C SER A 47 0.57 -3.82 -1.57
N ILE A 48 0.64 -2.51 -1.28
CA ILE A 48 1.64 -1.57 -1.83
C ILE A 48 3.06 -2.11 -1.67
N VAL A 49 3.43 -2.52 -0.45
CA VAL A 49 4.76 -3.05 -0.16
C VAL A 49 5.06 -4.27 -1.02
N ASN A 50 4.13 -5.23 -1.07
CA ASN A 50 4.36 -6.45 -1.84
C ASN A 50 4.40 -6.19 -3.35
N LEU A 51 3.67 -5.22 -3.90
CA LEU A 51 3.77 -4.85 -5.31
C LEU A 51 5.12 -4.26 -5.68
N ILE A 52 5.67 -3.42 -4.80
CA ILE A 52 7.01 -2.86 -4.96
C ILE A 52 8.05 -3.98 -4.89
N GLU A 53 7.95 -4.91 -3.92
CA GLU A 53 8.86 -6.06 -3.84
C GLU A 53 8.72 -7.00 -5.04
N ALA A 54 7.51 -7.20 -5.56
CA ALA A 54 7.28 -7.98 -6.77
C ALA A 54 7.99 -7.35 -7.96
N ALA A 55 7.86 -6.03 -8.15
CA ALA A 55 8.57 -5.31 -9.20
C ALA A 55 10.10 -5.42 -9.06
N PHE A 56 10.63 -5.29 -7.85
CA PHE A 56 12.06 -5.48 -7.58
C PHE A 56 12.53 -6.91 -7.86
N ALA A 57 11.77 -7.92 -7.43
CA ALA A 57 12.09 -9.32 -7.69
C ALA A 57 12.07 -9.64 -9.19
N LYS A 58 11.08 -9.12 -9.93
CA LYS A 58 10.91 -9.36 -11.37
C LYS A 58 11.98 -8.69 -12.22
N LYS A 59 12.38 -7.46 -11.86
CA LYS A 59 13.24 -6.63 -12.71
C LYS A 59 14.71 -6.64 -12.29
N LEU A 60 14.99 -6.88 -11.01
CA LEU A 60 16.32 -6.69 -10.42
C LEU A 60 16.82 -7.90 -9.64
N ALA A 61 16.01 -8.96 -9.50
CA ALA A 61 16.26 -10.08 -8.59
C ALA A 61 16.61 -9.62 -7.15
N TYR A 62 16.00 -8.50 -6.71
CA TYR A 62 16.29 -7.83 -5.43
C TYR A 62 15.11 -7.94 -4.46
N HIS A 63 15.41 -7.89 -3.16
CA HIS A 63 14.43 -7.76 -2.08
C HIS A 63 14.93 -6.73 -1.06
N SER A 64 14.06 -5.83 -0.59
CA SER A 64 14.52 -4.70 0.23
C SER A 64 14.85 -5.07 1.68
N PHE A 65 14.15 -6.03 2.27
CA PHE A 65 14.22 -6.44 3.68
C PHE A 65 13.92 -5.36 4.73
N SER A 66 13.91 -4.07 4.38
CA SER A 66 13.63 -2.95 5.29
C SER A 66 12.97 -1.78 4.57
N HIS A 67 12.28 -0.92 5.32
CA HIS A 67 11.65 0.29 4.77
C HIS A 67 12.67 1.25 4.13
N GLU A 68 13.82 1.44 4.77
CA GLU A 68 14.87 2.33 4.29
C GLU A 68 15.46 1.84 2.96
N ASN A 69 15.78 0.54 2.89
CA ASN A 69 16.27 -0.08 1.66
C ASN A 69 15.22 0.00 0.55
N ARG A 70 13.92 -0.16 0.87
CA ARG A 70 12.86 -0.06 -0.12
C ARG A 70 12.78 1.33 -0.72
N MET A 71 12.87 2.36 0.11
CA MET A 71 12.85 3.75 -0.34
C MET A 71 14.07 4.08 -1.21
N ASN A 72 15.27 3.72 -0.74
CA ASN A 72 16.50 3.93 -1.51
C ASN A 72 16.43 3.21 -2.85
N LYS A 73 15.95 1.96 -2.85
CA LYS A 73 15.82 1.19 -4.08
C LYS A 73 14.76 1.76 -5.03
N LEU A 74 13.66 2.26 -4.50
CA LEU A 74 12.61 2.89 -5.29
C LEU A 74 13.10 4.20 -5.94
N ILE A 75 13.99 4.94 -5.26
CA ILE A 75 14.68 6.11 -5.83
C ILE A 75 15.68 5.71 -6.93
N GLU A 76 16.49 4.69 -6.70
CA GLU A 76 17.44 4.16 -7.70
C GLU A 76 16.72 3.62 -8.95
N THR A 77 15.52 3.09 -8.75
CA THR A 77 14.75 2.39 -9.78
C THR A 77 13.52 3.18 -10.19
N LYS A 78 13.57 4.51 -10.06
CA LYS A 78 12.54 5.44 -10.52
C LYS A 78 11.99 5.10 -11.91
N PRO A 79 12.79 4.68 -12.93
CA PRO A 79 12.24 4.29 -14.23
C PRO A 79 11.26 3.11 -14.21
N LEU A 80 11.22 2.31 -13.14
CA LEU A 80 10.26 1.20 -12.97
C LEU A 80 8.87 1.68 -12.58
N PHE A 81 8.73 2.91 -12.08
CA PHE A 81 7.48 3.45 -11.57
C PHE A 81 7.22 4.85 -12.13
N SER A 82 5.96 5.28 -12.18
CA SER A 82 5.68 6.68 -12.50
C SER A 82 6.21 7.60 -11.38
N ASN A 83 6.60 8.83 -11.73
CA ASN A 83 6.97 9.85 -10.74
C ASN A 83 5.87 10.09 -9.69
N GLU A 84 4.62 9.88 -10.10
CA GLU A 84 3.46 9.98 -9.21
C GLU A 84 3.46 8.87 -8.15
N ILE A 85 3.68 7.61 -8.54
CA ILE A 85 3.81 6.48 -7.62
C ILE A 85 4.93 6.73 -6.61
N VAL A 86 6.08 7.22 -7.08
CA VAL A 86 7.24 7.51 -6.22
C VAL A 86 6.91 8.55 -5.16
N ARG A 87 6.33 9.69 -5.57
CA ARG A 87 5.93 10.78 -4.65
C ARG A 87 4.86 10.33 -3.67
N LEU A 88 3.87 9.59 -4.15
CA LEU A 88 2.77 9.12 -3.33
C LEU A 88 3.24 8.05 -2.34
N TYR A 89 4.17 7.18 -2.72
CA TYR A 89 4.77 6.20 -1.81
C TYR A 89 5.56 6.88 -0.69
N GLU A 90 6.37 7.90 -0.99
CA GLU A 90 7.09 8.67 0.03
C GLU A 90 6.13 9.28 1.06
N LEU A 91 5.05 9.91 0.59
CA LEU A 91 4.03 10.51 1.43
C LEU A 91 3.29 9.46 2.29
N VAL A 92 2.95 8.32 1.71
CA VAL A 92 2.23 7.24 2.39
C VAL A 92 3.10 6.55 3.44
N ASP A 93 4.32 6.16 3.08
CA ASP A 93 5.23 5.39 3.95
C ASP A 93 5.74 6.22 5.14
N ARG A 94 6.10 7.50 4.91
CA ARG A 94 6.70 8.35 5.95
C ARG A 94 5.68 9.05 6.85
N ASP A 95 4.49 9.37 6.34
CA ASP A 95 3.54 10.22 7.07
C ASP A 95 2.16 9.57 7.24
N GLN A 96 1.49 9.25 6.14
CA GLN A 96 0.04 9.02 6.18
C GLN A 96 -0.35 7.68 6.77
N ARG A 97 0.44 6.61 6.50
CA ARG A 97 0.14 5.26 7.00
C ARG A 97 -0.11 5.27 8.49
N ASN A 98 0.86 5.73 9.29
CA ASN A 98 0.78 5.65 10.74
C ASN A 98 -0.37 6.48 11.32
N LYS A 99 -0.67 7.62 10.69
CA LYS A 99 -1.81 8.47 11.07
C LYS A 99 -3.14 7.76 10.86
N VAL A 100 -3.28 7.00 9.78
CA VAL A 100 -4.51 6.24 9.54
C VAL A 100 -4.54 4.97 10.38
N THR A 101 -3.46 4.19 10.43
CA THR A 101 -3.46 2.84 11.02
C THR A 101 -3.33 2.82 12.55
N TYR A 102 -2.76 3.86 13.17
CA TYR A 102 -2.67 3.95 14.64
C TYR A 102 -3.59 5.00 15.25
N ARG A 103 -3.92 6.07 14.51
CA ARG A 103 -4.76 7.16 15.03
C ARG A 103 -6.16 7.20 14.42
N GLY A 104 -6.44 6.37 13.42
CA GLY A 104 -7.74 6.38 12.74
C GLY A 104 -8.03 7.72 12.07
N GLU A 105 -7.06 8.38 11.45
CA GLU A 105 -7.32 9.60 10.68
C GLU A 105 -8.06 9.30 9.36
N ASN A 106 -8.95 10.20 8.89
CA ASN A 106 -9.68 10.04 7.61
C ASN A 106 -9.21 11.00 6.52
N GLY A 107 -9.95 11.00 5.41
CA GLY A 107 -9.91 12.02 4.39
C GLY A 107 -8.81 11.71 3.39
N GLU A 108 -8.07 12.75 3.02
CA GLU A 108 -7.03 12.63 1.99
C GLU A 108 -5.96 11.60 2.33
N LYS A 109 -5.65 11.37 3.60
CA LYS A 109 -4.65 10.37 4.01
C LYS A 109 -5.09 8.95 3.62
N TYR A 110 -6.31 8.57 3.99
CA TYR A 110 -6.86 7.26 3.65
C TYR A 110 -7.02 7.11 2.14
N LYS A 111 -7.55 8.14 1.47
CA LYS A 111 -7.71 8.15 0.00
C LYS A 111 -6.39 7.97 -0.74
N ASN A 112 -5.32 8.61 -0.28
CA ASN A 112 -3.99 8.48 -0.88
C ASN A 112 -3.39 7.08 -0.73
N ILE A 113 -3.57 6.44 0.43
CA ILE A 113 -3.15 5.04 0.64
C ILE A 113 -3.89 4.12 -0.33
N LYS A 114 -5.22 4.24 -0.41
CA LYS A 114 -6.05 3.44 -1.33
C LYS A 114 -5.69 3.71 -2.80
N ARG A 115 -5.52 4.98 -3.18
CA ARG A 115 -5.12 5.40 -4.53
C ARG A 115 -3.79 4.78 -4.94
N LEU A 116 -2.78 4.82 -4.08
CA LEU A 116 -1.47 4.25 -4.37
C LEU A 116 -1.56 2.74 -4.59
N ALA A 117 -2.31 2.03 -3.75
CA ALA A 117 -2.52 0.59 -3.92
C ALA A 117 -3.19 0.27 -5.27
N LYS A 118 -4.21 1.04 -5.67
CA LYS A 118 -4.89 0.88 -6.97
C LYS A 118 -3.95 1.13 -8.15
N MET A 119 -3.22 2.24 -8.12
CA MET A 119 -2.24 2.58 -9.18
C MET A 119 -1.19 1.48 -9.36
N LEU A 120 -0.67 0.93 -8.26
CA LEU A 120 0.32 -0.14 -8.31
C LEU A 120 -0.28 -1.45 -8.83
N MET A 121 -1.54 -1.75 -8.49
CA MET A 121 -2.23 -2.95 -8.96
C MET A 121 -2.53 -2.91 -10.45
N GLU A 122 -2.95 -1.75 -10.97
CA GLU A 122 -3.20 -1.52 -12.40
C GLU A 122 -1.91 -1.53 -13.24
N SER A 123 -0.74 -1.38 -12.60
CA SER A 123 0.57 -1.34 -13.26
C SER A 123 1.30 -2.68 -13.38
N GLN A 124 0.75 -3.77 -12.83
CA GLN A 124 1.36 -5.12 -12.87
C GLN A 124 1.19 -5.82 -14.22
#